data_AF-A0A6B0ZJE1-F1
#
_entry.id   AF-A0A6B0ZJE1-F1
#
_cell.length_a   1.000
_cell.length_b   1.000
_cell.length_c   1.000
_cell.angle_alpha   90.00
_cell.angle_beta   90.00
_cell.angle_gamma   90.00
#
_symmetry.space_group_name_H-M   'P 1'
#
loop_
_entity.id
_entity.type
_entity.pdbx_description
1 polymer ?
#
loop_
_entity_poly.entity_id
_entity_poly.type
_entity_poly.pdbx_seq_one_letter_code
_entity_poly.pdbx_strand_id
1 'polypeptide(L)'
;MEQSAGGRRWRADLVVLATGAPGAAARILGAERVDAEPFGLAIRTYAGSPRHADRHLEACLTLRGAEGGWVPGYGWMFPAGDGTVNIGAGSMSTMKGFRKLNLNQLLNDYRDLVAEEWELGDYLERPRAWRLPMSTVRRHGPGWVAVGDAAGLINPMNGEGIDYGLESGMIVADLFLEDPSTAPSVYDRIIGERFDGFLRTGRRFSFLIGHPWILRNGLRLAVGTQAVANITLQVMGNLIDGDTEGLAPRVLDVVDRGLRLADPLLRRTRAAA
;
A
#
# COMPACT_ATOMS: atom_id res chain seq x y z
N MET A 1 30.66 -1.99 1.79
CA MET A 1 30.16 -1.13 2.89
C MET A 1 30.50 -1.75 4.25
N GLU A 2 30.61 -0.96 5.32
CA GLU A 2 30.96 -1.46 6.66
C GLU A 2 29.91 -1.03 7.69
N GLN A 3 29.24 -1.99 8.35
CA GLN A 3 28.16 -1.70 9.31
C GLN A 3 28.39 -2.36 10.68
N SER A 4 27.93 -1.71 11.75
CA SER A 4 28.05 -2.18 13.14
C SER A 4 26.65 -2.46 13.74
N ALA A 5 26.45 -3.65 14.30
CA ALA A 5 25.25 -4.01 15.07
C ALA A 5 25.63 -4.89 16.26
N GLY A 6 25.18 -4.51 17.47
CA GLY A 6 25.49 -5.25 18.70
C GLY A 6 27.00 -5.40 18.97
N GLY A 7 27.81 -4.39 18.59
CA GLY A 7 29.27 -4.40 18.77
C GLY A 7 30.05 -5.25 17.74
N ARG A 8 29.38 -5.90 16.79
CA ARG A 8 29.99 -6.68 15.70
C ARG A 8 29.95 -5.91 14.39
N ARG A 9 30.96 -6.12 13.54
CA ARG A 9 31.15 -5.40 12.27
C ARG A 9 31.12 -6.39 11.10
N TRP A 10 30.35 -6.06 10.07
CA TRP A 10 30.27 -6.85 8.84
C TRP A 10 30.67 -6.00 7.63
N ARG A 11 31.32 -6.66 6.67
CA ARG A 11 31.68 -6.11 5.38
C ARG A 11 30.97 -6.90 4.28
N ALA A 12 30.41 -6.18 3.33
CA ALA A 12 29.73 -6.73 2.16
C ALA A 12 29.96 -5.80 0.96
N ASP A 13 29.96 -6.39 -0.24
CA ASP A 13 30.08 -5.64 -1.50
C ASP A 13 28.81 -4.82 -1.78
N LEU A 14 27.65 -5.38 -1.40
CA LEU A 14 26.34 -4.71 -1.44
C LEU A 14 25.56 -4.95 -0.15
N VAL A 15 24.87 -3.91 0.33
CA VAL A 15 23.87 -4.03 1.39
C VAL A 15 22.47 -3.85 0.81
N VAL A 16 21.61 -4.85 0.98
CA VAL A 16 20.19 -4.77 0.61
C VAL A 16 19.37 -4.40 1.84
N LEU A 17 18.78 -3.21 1.83
CA LEU A 17 17.86 -2.74 2.85
C LEU A 17 16.47 -3.33 2.59
N ALA A 18 16.18 -4.46 3.23
CA ALA A 18 14.89 -5.16 3.20
C ALA A 18 14.18 -5.08 4.57
N THR A 19 14.25 -3.93 5.25
CA THR A 19 13.77 -3.77 6.65
C THR A 19 12.25 -3.58 6.76
N GLY A 20 11.52 -3.62 5.66
CA GLY A 20 10.10 -3.23 5.64
C GLY A 20 9.94 -1.72 5.79
N ALA A 21 8.89 -1.30 6.51
CA ALA A 21 8.59 0.10 6.77
C ALA A 21 9.79 0.91 7.34
N PRO A 22 9.89 2.23 7.05
CA PRO A 22 11.05 3.04 7.40
C PRO A 22 11.40 3.00 8.90
N GLY A 23 12.68 2.71 9.16
CA GLY A 23 13.27 2.65 10.50
C GLY A 23 14.66 3.30 10.56
N ALA A 24 15.44 2.98 11.59
CA ALA A 24 16.76 3.59 11.79
C ALA A 24 17.71 3.35 10.60
N ALA A 25 17.73 2.14 10.04
CA ALA A 25 18.57 1.80 8.89
C ALA A 25 18.17 2.60 7.63
N ALA A 26 16.86 2.74 7.37
CA ALA A 26 16.36 3.57 6.28
C ALA A 26 16.78 5.04 6.43
N ARG A 27 16.71 5.59 7.65
CA ARG A 27 17.16 6.96 7.94
C ARG A 27 18.65 7.17 7.72
N ILE A 28 19.48 6.23 8.15
CA ILE A 28 20.95 6.29 7.95
C ILE A 28 21.29 6.38 6.45
N LEU A 29 20.59 5.62 5.62
CA LEU A 29 20.80 5.57 4.17
C LEU A 29 20.02 6.68 3.42
N GLY A 30 19.11 7.37 4.09
CA GLY A 30 18.19 8.34 3.50
C GLY A 30 17.14 7.72 2.58
N ALA A 31 16.80 6.45 2.79
CA ALA A 31 15.68 5.75 2.17
C ALA A 31 14.37 6.01 2.94
N GLU A 32 14.13 7.27 3.28
CA GLU A 32 12.93 7.70 4.00
C GLU A 32 11.82 8.07 3.02
N ARG A 33 10.56 8.02 3.45
CA ARG A 33 9.43 8.48 2.63
C ARG A 33 9.59 9.95 2.26
N VAL A 34 8.99 10.35 1.13
CA VAL A 34 8.85 11.77 0.80
C VAL A 34 7.76 12.37 1.68
N ASP A 35 8.09 13.43 2.44
CA ASP A 35 7.18 13.95 3.47
C ASP A 35 5.83 14.45 2.93
N ALA A 36 5.84 15.00 1.72
CA ALA A 36 4.68 15.53 1.02
C ALA A 36 3.83 14.46 0.31
N GLU A 37 4.33 13.23 0.20
CA GLU A 37 3.63 12.12 -0.45
C GLU A 37 2.79 11.31 0.56
N PRO A 38 1.73 10.64 0.10
CA PRO A 38 0.84 9.90 0.97
C PRO A 38 1.53 8.65 1.53
N PHE A 39 0.98 8.16 2.64
CA PHE A 39 1.31 6.86 3.22
C PHE A 39 0.04 6.26 3.85
N GLY A 40 0.04 4.95 4.06
CA GLY A 40 -1.05 4.24 4.72
C GLY A 40 -0.75 3.87 6.16
N LEU A 41 -1.81 3.66 6.93
CA LEU A 41 -1.78 2.93 8.19
C LEU A 41 -2.76 1.78 8.08
N ALA A 42 -2.34 0.60 8.49
CA ALA A 42 -3.16 -0.61 8.49
C ALA A 42 -3.02 -1.34 9.80
N ILE A 43 -4.09 -2.00 10.24
CA ILE A 43 -4.11 -2.84 11.44
C ILE A 43 -4.82 -4.14 11.11
N ARG A 44 -4.33 -5.24 11.69
CA ARG A 44 -4.95 -6.55 11.53
C ARG A 44 -4.75 -7.47 12.72
N THR A 45 -5.54 -8.53 12.74
CA THR A 45 -5.39 -9.70 13.61
C THR A 45 -6.01 -10.93 12.94
N TYR A 46 -5.96 -12.07 13.61
CA TYR A 46 -6.68 -13.28 13.23
C TYR A 46 -7.82 -13.56 14.20
N ALA A 47 -8.91 -14.10 13.68
CA ALA A 47 -10.05 -14.59 14.44
C ALA A 47 -10.51 -15.94 13.89
N GLY A 48 -11.16 -16.74 14.72
CA GLY A 48 -11.83 -17.97 14.25
C GLY A 48 -13.07 -17.63 13.41
N SER A 49 -13.35 -18.41 12.38
CA SER A 49 -14.58 -18.30 11.58
C SER A 49 -14.83 -19.60 10.81
N PRO A 50 -16.08 -20.08 10.68
CA PRO A 50 -16.40 -21.21 9.81
C PRO A 50 -16.14 -20.91 8.33
N ARG A 51 -16.07 -19.63 7.95
CA ARG A 51 -15.78 -19.17 6.58
C ARG A 51 -14.29 -19.12 6.24
N HIS A 52 -13.44 -19.69 7.09
CA HIS A 52 -11.99 -19.77 6.84
C HIS A 52 -11.60 -20.49 5.54
N ALA A 53 -12.52 -21.24 4.92
CA ALA A 53 -12.31 -21.97 3.67
C ALA A 53 -13.00 -21.31 2.45
N ASP A 54 -13.53 -20.09 2.60
CA ASP A 54 -14.12 -19.35 1.49
C ASP A 54 -13.07 -19.15 0.38
N ARG A 55 -13.51 -19.28 -0.88
CA ARG A 55 -12.62 -19.19 -2.05
C ARG A 55 -12.24 -17.75 -2.43
N HIS A 56 -12.94 -16.76 -1.88
CA HIS A 56 -12.79 -15.36 -2.24
C HIS A 56 -12.27 -14.56 -1.06
N LEU A 57 -11.45 -13.57 -1.38
CA LEU A 57 -11.08 -12.50 -0.47
C LEU A 57 -12.16 -11.41 -0.51
N GLU A 58 -12.48 -10.82 0.63
CA GLU A 58 -13.40 -9.68 0.69
C GLU A 58 -12.64 -8.39 1.01
N ALA A 59 -12.95 -7.34 0.25
CA ALA A 59 -12.52 -5.97 0.52
C ALA A 59 -13.76 -5.07 0.64
N CYS A 60 -14.00 -4.53 1.84
CA CYS A 60 -15.10 -3.66 2.16
C CYS A 60 -14.68 -2.19 2.04
N LEU A 61 -15.12 -1.52 0.96
CA LEU A 61 -14.84 -0.11 0.70
C LEU A 61 -15.78 0.85 1.46
N THR A 62 -16.73 0.31 2.23
CA THR A 62 -17.75 1.07 2.95
C THR A 62 -17.46 1.24 4.43
N LEU A 63 -16.18 1.42 4.78
CA LEU A 63 -15.76 1.64 6.16
C LEU A 63 -16.43 2.88 6.75
N ARG A 64 -16.96 2.70 7.96
CA ARG A 64 -17.53 3.76 8.79
C ARG A 64 -16.76 3.82 10.10
N GLY A 65 -16.43 5.02 10.54
CA GLY A 65 -15.94 5.23 11.90
C GLY A 65 -17.09 5.30 12.90
N ALA A 66 -16.75 5.24 14.19
CA ALA A 66 -17.69 5.33 15.31
C ALA A 66 -18.73 6.49 15.25
N GLU A 67 -18.39 7.63 14.63
CA GLU A 67 -19.32 8.77 14.44
C GLU A 67 -20.21 8.63 13.19
N GLY A 68 -20.20 7.47 12.52
CA GLY A 68 -20.98 7.18 11.30
C GLY A 68 -20.42 7.80 10.01
N GLY A 69 -19.30 8.53 10.10
CA GLY A 69 -18.61 9.12 8.95
C GLY A 69 -17.82 8.09 8.13
N TRP A 70 -17.73 8.32 6.82
CA TRP A 70 -16.93 7.48 5.92
C TRP A 70 -15.45 7.60 6.23
N VAL A 71 -14.77 6.46 6.32
CA VAL A 71 -13.30 6.40 6.45
C VAL A 71 -12.72 6.05 5.08
N PRO A 72 -11.96 6.96 4.44
CA PRO A 72 -11.24 6.65 3.21
C PRO A 72 -10.23 5.51 3.44
N GLY A 73 -10.48 4.36 2.82
CA GLY A 73 -9.76 3.12 3.08
C GLY A 73 -10.65 1.92 2.80
N TYR A 74 -10.24 0.75 3.28
CA TYR A 74 -11.05 -0.45 3.20
C TYR A 74 -10.77 -1.40 4.37
N GLY A 75 -11.77 -2.18 4.74
CA GLY A 75 -11.66 -3.34 5.62
C GLY A 75 -11.49 -4.58 4.77
N TRP A 76 -10.86 -5.62 5.30
CA TRP A 76 -10.73 -6.88 4.60
C TRP A 76 -10.96 -8.10 5.48
N MET A 77 -11.44 -9.16 4.84
CA MET A 77 -11.58 -10.49 5.39
C MET A 77 -10.88 -11.48 4.45
N PHE A 78 -9.74 -12.02 4.88
CA PHE A 78 -8.97 -12.99 4.10
C PHE A 78 -9.01 -14.36 4.78
N PRO A 79 -9.74 -15.35 4.21
CA PRO A 79 -9.73 -16.73 4.66
C PRO A 79 -8.31 -17.34 4.64
N ALA A 80 -7.89 -17.99 5.72
CA ALA A 80 -6.56 -18.58 5.85
C ALA A 80 -6.51 -20.10 5.62
N GLY A 81 -7.67 -20.75 5.49
CA GLY A 81 -7.77 -22.19 5.24
C GLY A 81 -7.54 -23.10 6.46
N ASP A 82 -7.25 -22.53 7.64
CA ASP A 82 -6.79 -23.27 8.82
C ASP A 82 -7.72 -23.13 10.05
N GLY A 83 -8.98 -22.74 9.83
CA GLY A 83 -9.92 -22.39 10.89
C GLY A 83 -9.95 -20.89 11.20
N THR A 84 -9.04 -20.11 10.62
CA THR A 84 -8.93 -18.67 10.89
C THR A 84 -9.18 -17.80 9.67
N VAL A 85 -9.54 -16.55 9.94
CA VAL A 85 -9.63 -15.46 8.97
C VAL A 85 -8.76 -14.30 9.45
N ASN A 86 -8.04 -13.68 8.51
CA ASN A 86 -7.31 -12.44 8.74
C ASN A 86 -8.29 -11.28 8.56
N ILE A 87 -8.60 -10.60 9.66
CA ILE A 87 -9.42 -9.39 9.66
C ILE A 87 -8.51 -8.18 9.81
N GLY A 88 -8.74 -7.17 8.98
CA GLY A 88 -8.04 -5.91 9.11
C GLY A 88 -8.74 -4.73 8.49
N ALA A 89 -8.22 -3.55 8.78
CA ALA A 89 -8.68 -2.30 8.19
C ALA A 89 -7.51 -1.34 8.03
N GLY A 90 -7.58 -0.53 6.98
CA GLY A 90 -6.56 0.44 6.66
C GLY A 90 -7.13 1.76 6.19
N SER A 91 -6.34 2.81 6.34
CA SER A 91 -6.68 4.14 5.88
C SER A 91 -5.44 4.92 5.44
N MET A 92 -5.66 6.02 4.74
CA MET A 92 -4.63 6.80 4.07
C MET A 92 -4.43 8.18 4.69
N SER A 93 -3.18 8.66 4.66
CA SER A 93 -2.78 9.96 5.22
C SER A 93 -3.43 11.18 4.56
N THR A 94 -4.18 10.96 3.49
CA THR A 94 -4.94 11.97 2.75
C THR A 94 -6.32 12.23 3.35
N MET A 95 -6.81 11.38 4.26
CA MET A 95 -8.10 11.59 4.92
C MET A 95 -8.06 12.75 5.92
N LYS A 96 -9.22 13.40 6.11
CA LYS A 96 -9.43 14.37 7.18
C LYS A 96 -9.29 13.70 8.56
N GLY A 97 -8.56 14.33 9.48
CA GLY A 97 -8.41 13.84 10.85
C GLY A 97 -7.51 12.60 10.99
N PHE A 98 -6.73 12.25 9.96
CA PHE A 98 -5.85 11.08 9.96
C PHE A 98 -4.92 11.00 11.18
N ARG A 99 -4.42 12.14 11.67
CA ARG A 99 -3.53 12.18 12.85
C ARG A 99 -4.21 11.72 14.14
N LYS A 100 -5.54 11.76 14.19
CA LYS A 100 -6.38 11.33 15.32
C LYS A 100 -6.96 9.93 15.11
N LEU A 101 -6.65 9.26 14.00
CA LEU A 101 -7.19 7.94 13.70
C LEU A 101 -6.71 6.92 14.72
N ASN A 102 -7.65 6.34 15.46
CA ASN A 102 -7.39 5.21 16.35
C ASN A 102 -7.60 3.91 15.57
N LEU A 103 -6.50 3.22 15.23
CA LEU A 103 -6.56 1.98 14.47
C LEU A 103 -7.28 0.85 15.21
N ASN A 104 -7.14 0.76 16.54
CA ASN A 104 -7.89 -0.26 17.28
C ASN A 104 -9.40 -0.02 17.19
N GLN A 105 -9.83 1.24 17.29
CA GLN A 105 -11.23 1.58 17.11
C GLN A 105 -11.68 1.30 15.67
N LEU A 106 -10.88 1.65 14.65
CA LEU A 106 -11.20 1.35 13.25
C LEU A 106 -11.39 -0.15 13.01
N LEU A 107 -10.53 -0.98 13.60
CA LEU A 107 -10.64 -2.44 13.50
C LEU A 107 -11.89 -2.96 14.20
N ASN A 108 -12.23 -2.42 15.37
CA ASN A 108 -13.44 -2.78 16.10
C ASN A 108 -14.71 -2.36 15.33
N ASP A 109 -14.74 -1.13 14.79
CA ASP A 109 -15.86 -0.64 13.97
C ASP A 109 -16.05 -1.54 12.73
N TYR A 110 -14.96 -2.00 12.11
CA TYR A 110 -15.05 -2.94 10.99
C TYR A 110 -15.48 -4.34 11.44
N ARG A 111 -14.98 -4.83 12.58
CA ARG A 111 -15.45 -6.09 13.18
C ARG A 111 -16.95 -6.05 13.41
N ASP A 112 -17.47 -4.99 14.01
CA ASP A 112 -18.91 -4.86 14.30
C ASP A 112 -19.77 -4.89 13.04
N LEU A 113 -19.22 -4.42 11.91
CA LEU A 113 -19.88 -4.48 10.61
C LEU A 113 -19.98 -5.90 10.03
N VAL A 114 -18.98 -6.75 10.26
CA VAL A 114 -18.83 -8.05 9.57
C VAL A 114 -18.99 -9.27 10.49
N ALA A 115 -19.02 -9.08 11.81
CA ALA A 115 -18.95 -10.17 12.79
C ALA A 115 -20.09 -11.18 12.66
N GLU A 116 -21.31 -10.73 12.38
CA GLU A 116 -22.46 -11.62 12.20
C GLU A 116 -22.33 -12.43 10.91
N GLU A 117 -22.08 -11.77 9.78
CA GLU A 117 -21.93 -12.43 8.47
C GLU A 117 -20.77 -13.43 8.41
N TRP A 118 -19.70 -13.13 9.15
CA TRP A 118 -18.50 -13.97 9.20
C TRP A 118 -18.49 -14.95 10.38
N GLU A 119 -19.53 -14.95 11.22
CA GLU A 119 -19.60 -15.74 12.46
C GLU A 119 -18.28 -15.63 13.25
N LEU A 120 -17.81 -14.40 13.41
CA LEU A 120 -16.43 -14.12 13.81
C LEU A 120 -16.23 -14.36 15.31
N GLY A 121 -15.31 -15.27 15.64
CA GLY A 121 -14.88 -15.53 17.00
C GLY A 121 -14.03 -14.40 17.61
N ASP A 122 -13.54 -14.62 18.82
CA ASP A 122 -12.62 -13.69 19.48
C ASP A 122 -11.30 -13.54 18.70
N TYR A 123 -10.62 -12.42 18.92
CA TYR A 123 -9.27 -12.23 18.38
C TYR A 123 -8.30 -13.22 19.02
N LEU A 124 -7.56 -13.95 18.18
CA LEU A 124 -6.59 -14.95 18.60
C LEU A 124 -5.25 -14.33 19.02
N GLU A 125 -4.99 -13.11 18.58
CA GLU A 125 -3.81 -12.34 18.94
C GLU A 125 -4.12 -10.85 19.11
N ARG A 126 -3.21 -10.14 19.78
CA ARG A 126 -3.28 -8.69 19.89
C ARG A 126 -3.19 -8.07 18.48
N PRO A 127 -4.12 -7.21 18.08
CA PRO A 127 -4.03 -6.48 16.82
C PRO A 127 -2.71 -5.73 16.67
N ARG A 128 -2.12 -5.84 15.48
CA ARG A 128 -0.85 -5.19 15.14
C ARG A 128 -1.05 -4.22 14.01
N ALA A 129 -0.35 -3.10 14.07
CA ALA A 129 -0.44 -2.02 13.11
C ALA A 129 0.88 -1.81 12.37
N TRP A 130 0.78 -1.41 11.11
CA TRP A 130 1.91 -1.14 10.23
C TRP A 130 1.74 0.18 9.49
N ARG A 131 2.89 0.76 9.15
CA ARG A 131 2.98 1.90 8.24
C ARG A 131 3.22 1.38 6.84
N LEU A 132 2.52 1.96 5.88
CA LEU A 132 2.62 1.61 4.48
C LEU A 132 3.31 2.76 3.71
N PRO A 133 4.65 2.75 3.59
CA PRO A 133 5.40 3.72 2.79
C PRO A 133 5.10 3.58 1.29
N MET A 134 4.55 4.63 0.69
CA MET A 134 4.17 4.64 -0.74
C MET A 134 5.11 5.51 -1.60
N SER A 135 6.22 5.95 -1.02
CA SER A 135 7.27 6.73 -1.66
C SER A 135 8.59 6.57 -0.89
N THR A 136 9.68 6.89 -1.56
CA THR A 136 10.99 7.03 -0.91
C THR A 136 11.79 8.16 -1.57
N VAL A 137 12.67 8.79 -0.80
CA VAL A 137 13.58 9.84 -1.27
C VAL A 137 14.72 9.24 -2.09
N ARG A 138 15.22 8.07 -1.68
CA ARG A 138 16.28 7.32 -2.37
C ARG A 138 16.07 5.82 -2.23
N ARG A 139 16.21 5.08 -3.33
CA ARG A 139 16.21 3.60 -3.33
C ARG A 139 17.61 2.99 -3.36
N HIS A 140 18.64 3.80 -3.58
CA HIS A 140 20.00 3.30 -3.71
C HIS A 140 21.05 4.37 -3.37
N GLY A 141 22.27 3.92 -3.21
CA GLY A 141 23.48 4.73 -3.19
C GLY A 141 24.73 3.85 -3.23
N PRO A 142 25.93 4.43 -3.00
CA PRO A 142 27.17 3.66 -3.08
C PRO A 142 27.17 2.46 -2.13
N GLY A 143 27.18 1.24 -2.70
CA GLY A 143 27.22 -0.02 -1.95
C GLY A 143 25.92 -0.41 -1.24
N TRP A 144 24.77 0.19 -1.57
CA TRP A 144 23.48 -0.22 -1.02
C TRP A 144 22.29 0.02 -1.96
N VAL A 145 21.24 -0.78 -1.75
CA VAL A 145 19.92 -0.64 -2.36
C VAL A 145 18.83 -0.85 -1.30
N ALA A 146 17.63 -0.34 -1.52
CA ALA A 146 16.43 -0.65 -0.77
C ALA A 146 15.43 -1.40 -1.65
N VAL A 147 14.66 -2.30 -1.05
CA VAL A 147 13.65 -3.14 -1.74
C VAL A 147 12.33 -3.11 -0.99
N GLY A 148 11.24 -3.46 -1.67
CA GLY A 148 9.88 -3.49 -1.11
C GLY A 148 9.48 -2.18 -0.41
N ASP A 149 8.89 -2.29 0.78
CA ASP A 149 8.48 -1.14 1.60
C ASP A 149 9.62 -0.15 1.88
N ALA A 150 10.86 -0.64 2.05
CA ALA A 150 12.01 0.24 2.30
C ALA A 150 12.33 1.11 1.07
N ALA A 151 11.97 0.63 -0.12
CA ALA A 151 12.02 1.37 -1.38
C ALA A 151 10.72 2.16 -1.67
N GLY A 152 9.74 2.13 -0.77
CA GLY A 152 8.48 2.84 -0.93
C GLY A 152 7.62 2.29 -2.08
N LEU A 153 7.72 0.99 -2.36
CA LEU A 153 7.07 0.34 -3.49
C LEU A 153 5.63 -0.13 -3.21
N ILE A 154 5.04 0.26 -2.08
CA ILE A 154 3.64 -0.09 -1.79
C ILE A 154 2.72 0.65 -2.76
N ASN A 155 1.81 -0.10 -3.37
CA ASN A 155 0.76 0.42 -4.23
C ASN A 155 -0.18 1.34 -3.43
N PRO A 156 -0.27 2.64 -3.77
CA PRO A 156 -1.10 3.59 -3.03
C PRO A 156 -2.61 3.42 -3.24
N MET A 157 -3.04 2.60 -4.20
CA MET A 157 -4.46 2.39 -4.51
C MET A 157 -5.09 1.31 -3.63
N ASN A 158 -4.36 0.24 -3.36
CA ASN A 158 -4.87 -0.94 -2.63
C ASN A 158 -3.98 -1.32 -1.42
N GLY A 159 -2.80 -0.74 -1.24
CA GLY A 159 -1.88 -1.07 -0.15
C GLY A 159 -1.08 -2.35 -0.34
N GLU A 160 -1.08 -2.94 -1.54
CA GLU A 160 -0.31 -4.12 -1.88
C GLU A 160 1.19 -3.82 -1.97
N GLY A 161 2.02 -4.78 -1.58
CA GLY A 161 3.47 -4.61 -1.51
C GLY A 161 4.28 -5.92 -1.49
N ILE A 162 3.62 -7.07 -1.41
CA ILE A 162 4.30 -8.37 -1.27
C ILE A 162 4.98 -8.72 -2.58
N ASP A 163 4.24 -8.64 -3.68
CA ASP A 163 4.70 -8.80 -5.06
C ASP A 163 5.86 -7.85 -5.37
N TYR A 164 5.70 -6.55 -5.12
CA TYR A 164 6.77 -5.56 -5.34
C TYR A 164 7.99 -5.84 -4.46
N GLY A 165 7.80 -6.31 -3.24
CA GLY A 165 8.89 -6.72 -2.34
C GLY A 165 9.67 -7.92 -2.87
N LEU A 166 8.96 -8.94 -3.37
CA LEU A 166 9.57 -10.12 -3.99
C LEU A 166 10.28 -9.74 -5.29
N GLU A 167 9.60 -9.05 -6.19
CA GLU A 167 10.12 -8.70 -7.51
C GLU A 167 11.34 -7.77 -7.40
N SER A 168 11.28 -6.73 -6.58
CA SER A 168 12.43 -5.85 -6.36
C SER A 168 13.63 -6.56 -5.72
N GLY A 169 13.38 -7.51 -4.82
CA GLY A 169 14.42 -8.38 -4.25
C GLY A 169 15.08 -9.29 -5.28
N MET A 170 14.28 -9.92 -6.14
CA MET A 170 14.76 -10.79 -7.22
C MET A 170 15.59 -10.00 -8.24
N ILE A 171 15.07 -8.85 -8.71
CA ILE A 171 15.77 -8.00 -9.69
C ILE A 171 17.16 -7.61 -9.17
N VAL A 172 17.27 -7.14 -7.92
CA VAL A 172 18.59 -6.72 -7.43
C VAL A 172 19.54 -7.89 -7.19
N ALA A 173 19.02 -9.07 -6.85
CA ALA A 173 19.84 -10.27 -6.74
C ALA A 173 20.41 -10.69 -8.10
N ASP A 174 19.58 -10.72 -9.14
CA ASP A 174 20.01 -11.08 -10.50
C ASP A 174 21.05 -10.08 -11.04
N LEU A 175 20.79 -8.78 -10.89
CA LEU A 175 21.72 -7.73 -11.30
C LEU A 175 23.05 -7.80 -10.53
N PHE A 176 23.02 -8.13 -9.24
CA PHE A 176 24.23 -8.29 -8.46
C PHE A 176 25.06 -9.49 -8.90
N LEU A 177 24.42 -10.59 -9.30
CA LEU A 177 25.12 -11.76 -9.84
C LEU A 177 25.71 -11.50 -11.23
N GLU A 178 25.10 -10.63 -12.04
CA GLU A 178 25.60 -10.22 -13.35
C GLU A 178 26.78 -9.25 -13.24
N ASP A 179 26.60 -8.13 -12.54
CA ASP A 179 27.65 -7.13 -12.30
C ASP A 179 27.39 -6.34 -11.00
N PRO A 180 28.06 -6.70 -9.89
CA PRO A 180 27.95 -6.00 -8.61
C PRO A 180 28.19 -4.49 -8.69
N SER A 181 29.04 -4.03 -9.63
CA SER A 181 29.47 -2.63 -9.69
C SER A 181 28.40 -1.70 -10.23
N THR A 182 27.50 -2.21 -11.08
CA THR A 182 26.42 -1.46 -11.70
C THR A 182 25.04 -1.82 -11.14
N ALA A 183 24.92 -2.94 -10.42
CA ALA A 183 23.64 -3.45 -9.91
C ALA A 183 22.75 -2.39 -9.24
N PRO A 184 23.24 -1.51 -8.32
CA PRO A 184 22.36 -0.51 -7.70
C PRO A 184 21.74 0.48 -8.67
N SER A 185 22.51 1.03 -9.62
CA SER A 185 22.04 2.07 -10.54
C SER A 185 21.14 1.48 -11.62
N VAL A 186 21.46 0.27 -12.09
CA VAL A 186 20.60 -0.47 -13.03
C VAL A 186 19.28 -0.86 -12.36
N TYR A 187 19.31 -1.28 -11.09
CA TYR A 187 18.12 -1.56 -10.29
C TYR A 187 17.20 -0.34 -10.20
N ASP A 188 17.72 0.84 -9.80
CA ASP A 188 16.88 2.03 -9.65
C ASP A 188 16.24 2.45 -10.97
N ARG A 189 16.96 2.30 -12.09
CA ARG A 189 16.42 2.55 -13.43
C ARG A 189 15.29 1.58 -13.78
N ILE A 190 15.49 0.27 -13.61
CA ILE A 190 14.48 -0.75 -13.93
C ILE A 190 13.22 -0.56 -13.05
N ILE A 191 13.39 -0.33 -11.76
CA ILE A 191 12.28 -0.05 -10.84
C ILE A 191 11.53 1.23 -11.24
N GLY A 192 12.27 2.28 -11.64
CA GLY A 192 11.69 3.51 -12.14
C GLY A 192 10.88 3.32 -13.42
N GLU A 193 11.40 2.54 -14.37
CA GLU A 193 10.72 2.19 -15.62
C GLU A 193 9.45 1.36 -15.38
N ARG A 194 9.50 0.36 -14.49
CA ARG A 194 8.37 -0.54 -14.22
C ARG A 194 7.28 0.07 -13.34
N PHE A 195 7.65 0.72 -12.23
CA PHE A 195 6.69 1.02 -11.16
C PHE A 195 6.43 2.50 -10.92
N ASP A 196 7.42 3.39 -11.13
CA ASP A 196 7.27 4.79 -10.70
C ASP A 196 6.13 5.51 -11.40
N GLY A 197 5.83 5.18 -12.66
CA GLY A 197 4.68 5.71 -13.39
C GLY A 197 3.36 5.38 -12.67
N PHE A 198 3.10 4.08 -12.51
CA PHE A 198 1.89 3.55 -11.89
C PHE A 198 1.72 4.00 -10.43
N LEU A 199 2.77 3.87 -9.61
CA LEU A 199 2.73 4.26 -8.20
C LEU A 199 2.49 5.79 -8.05
N ARG A 200 3.00 6.61 -8.97
CA ARG A 200 2.74 8.07 -8.96
C ARG A 200 1.29 8.39 -9.25
N THR A 201 0.69 7.71 -10.21
CA THR A 201 -0.75 7.83 -10.50
C THR A 201 -1.57 7.42 -9.28
N GLY A 202 -1.23 6.29 -8.65
CA GLY A 202 -1.87 5.84 -7.42
C GLY A 202 -1.76 6.87 -6.29
N ARG A 203 -0.59 7.48 -6.10
CA ARG A 203 -0.39 8.53 -5.07
C ARG A 203 -1.30 9.72 -5.32
N ARG A 204 -1.44 10.19 -6.57
CA ARG A 204 -2.37 11.26 -6.92
C ARG A 204 -3.83 10.85 -6.68
N PHE A 205 -4.19 9.64 -7.09
CA PHE A 205 -5.53 9.10 -6.87
C PHE A 205 -5.89 9.02 -5.39
N SER A 206 -4.92 8.74 -4.53
CA SER A 206 -5.14 8.69 -3.07
C SER A 206 -5.63 10.01 -2.46
N PHE A 207 -5.26 11.15 -3.05
CA PHE A 207 -5.76 12.46 -2.63
C PHE A 207 -7.22 12.67 -3.03
N LEU A 208 -7.64 12.06 -4.14
CA LEU A 208 -9.02 12.12 -4.63
C LEU A 208 -9.96 11.32 -3.73
N ILE A 209 -9.60 10.07 -3.41
CA ILE A 209 -10.41 9.20 -2.54
C ILE A 209 -10.44 9.67 -1.09
N GLY A 210 -9.44 10.46 -0.66
CA GLY A 210 -9.44 11.12 0.64
C GLY A 210 -10.60 12.10 0.83
N HIS A 211 -11.26 12.54 -0.26
CA HIS A 211 -12.41 13.45 -0.21
C HIS A 211 -13.74 12.67 -0.11
N PRO A 212 -14.50 12.78 1.00
CA PRO A 212 -15.69 11.93 1.25
C PRO A 212 -16.78 12.02 0.19
N TRP A 213 -17.00 13.21 -0.38
CA TRP A 213 -17.98 13.39 -1.46
C TRP A 213 -17.57 12.67 -2.75
N ILE A 214 -16.27 12.65 -3.06
CA ILE A 214 -15.76 11.99 -4.27
C ILE A 214 -15.77 10.48 -4.05
N LEU A 215 -15.32 10.00 -2.90
CA LEU A 215 -15.38 8.58 -2.53
C LEU A 215 -16.82 8.04 -2.64
N ARG A 216 -17.80 8.72 -2.04
CA ARG A 216 -19.19 8.27 -2.01
C ARG A 216 -19.82 8.17 -3.41
N ASN A 217 -19.60 9.17 -4.26
CA ASN A 217 -20.15 9.16 -5.61
C ASN A 217 -19.35 8.25 -6.55
N GLY A 218 -18.02 8.18 -6.36
CA GLY A 218 -17.13 7.29 -7.07
C GLY A 218 -17.46 5.82 -6.83
N LEU A 219 -17.69 5.42 -5.57
CA LEU A 219 -18.11 4.06 -5.24
C LEU A 219 -19.46 3.69 -5.88
N ARG A 220 -20.44 4.60 -5.87
CA ARG A 220 -21.73 4.38 -6.55
C ARG A 220 -21.58 4.15 -8.05
N LEU A 221 -20.65 4.87 -8.68
CA LEU A 221 -20.35 4.70 -10.10
C LEU A 221 -19.53 3.42 -10.34
N ALA A 222 -18.60 3.09 -9.46
CA ALA A 222 -17.70 1.94 -9.56
C ALA A 222 -18.47 0.61 -9.65
N VAL A 223 -19.58 0.50 -8.92
CA VAL A 223 -20.48 -0.66 -8.96
C VAL A 223 -21.71 -0.43 -9.82
N GLY A 224 -21.77 0.69 -10.56
CA GLY A 224 -22.94 1.08 -11.33
C GLY A 224 -23.15 0.23 -12.60
N THR A 225 -22.09 -0.37 -13.13
CA THR A 225 -22.14 -1.29 -14.28
C THR A 225 -21.06 -2.37 -14.17
N GLN A 226 -21.29 -3.53 -14.79
CA GLN A 226 -20.32 -4.63 -14.79
C GLN A 226 -18.97 -4.23 -15.41
N ALA A 227 -18.99 -3.40 -16.47
CA ALA A 227 -17.78 -2.95 -17.13
C ALA A 227 -16.90 -2.09 -16.19
N VAL A 228 -17.52 -1.16 -15.46
CA VAL A 228 -16.79 -0.32 -14.49
C VAL A 228 -16.32 -1.16 -13.30
N ALA A 229 -17.15 -2.07 -12.81
CA ALA A 229 -16.78 -2.97 -11.71
C ALA A 229 -15.56 -3.84 -12.06
N ASN A 230 -15.52 -4.38 -13.28
CA ASN A 230 -14.37 -5.16 -13.76
C ASN A 230 -13.08 -4.31 -13.79
N ILE A 231 -13.16 -3.06 -14.26
CA ILE A 231 -12.01 -2.14 -14.26
C ILE A 231 -11.58 -1.85 -12.81
N THR A 232 -12.52 -1.54 -11.91
CA THR A 232 -12.21 -1.30 -10.50
C THR A 232 -11.54 -2.52 -9.86
N LEU A 233 -12.03 -3.73 -10.11
CA LEU A 233 -11.43 -4.96 -9.61
C LEU A 233 -10.03 -5.20 -10.18
N GLN A 234 -9.79 -4.91 -11.47
CA GLN A 234 -8.46 -5.02 -12.06
C GLN A 234 -7.47 -4.04 -11.43
N VAL A 235 -7.88 -2.79 -11.17
CA VAL A 235 -7.05 -1.80 -10.46
C VAL A 235 -6.79 -2.23 -9.02
N MET A 236 -7.82 -2.71 -8.31
CA MET A 236 -7.72 -3.10 -6.90
C MET A 236 -6.97 -4.42 -6.69
N GLY A 237 -7.04 -5.34 -7.65
CA GLY A 237 -6.33 -6.62 -7.62
C GLY A 237 -4.94 -6.56 -8.25
N ASN A 238 -4.45 -5.37 -8.58
CA ASN A 238 -3.12 -5.16 -9.15
C ASN A 238 -2.87 -5.98 -10.44
N LEU A 239 -3.92 -6.09 -11.26
CA LEU A 239 -3.91 -6.80 -12.53
C LEU A 239 -3.67 -5.86 -13.72
N ILE A 240 -3.25 -4.62 -13.46
CA ILE A 240 -3.00 -3.59 -14.47
C ILE A 240 -1.57 -3.11 -14.30
N ASP A 241 -0.74 -3.51 -15.23
CA ASP A 241 0.65 -3.07 -15.36
C ASP A 241 0.78 -2.10 -16.54
N GLY A 242 1.96 -1.48 -16.67
CA GLY A 242 2.27 -0.59 -17.79
C GLY A 242 2.11 -1.23 -19.19
N ASP A 243 2.11 -2.56 -19.25
CA ASP A 243 2.04 -3.35 -20.48
C ASP A 243 0.68 -4.02 -20.72
N THR A 244 -0.32 -3.82 -19.85
CA THR A 244 -1.63 -4.45 -20.02
C THR A 244 -2.39 -3.81 -21.19
N GLU A 245 -2.64 -4.55 -22.28
CA GLU A 245 -3.50 -4.06 -23.36
C GLU A 245 -4.98 -3.96 -22.91
N GLY A 246 -5.62 -2.79 -23.06
CA GLY A 246 -7.03 -2.64 -22.72
C GLY A 246 -7.52 -1.21 -22.50
N LEU A 247 -8.80 -1.08 -22.10
CA LEU A 247 -9.42 0.20 -21.78
C LEU A 247 -8.91 0.78 -20.44
N ALA A 248 -8.54 -0.06 -19.48
CA ALA A 248 -8.15 0.37 -18.14
C ALA A 248 -6.88 1.24 -18.12
N PRO A 249 -5.77 0.93 -18.84
CA PRO A 249 -4.61 1.82 -18.93
C PRO A 249 -4.93 3.16 -19.60
N ARG A 250 -5.80 3.19 -20.61
CA ARG A 250 -6.22 4.45 -21.27
C ARG A 250 -7.05 5.33 -20.32
N VAL A 251 -7.91 4.71 -19.53
CA VAL A 251 -8.65 5.40 -18.46
C VAL A 251 -7.68 5.93 -17.41
N LEU A 252 -6.68 5.13 -17.00
CA LEU A 252 -5.66 5.56 -16.05
C LEU A 252 -4.79 6.71 -16.59
N ASP A 253 -4.45 6.75 -17.88
CA ASP A 253 -3.70 7.87 -18.49
C ASP A 253 -4.56 9.15 -18.55
N VAL A 254 -5.84 9.04 -18.92
CA VAL A 254 -6.76 10.20 -18.89
C VAL A 254 -6.98 10.70 -17.47
N VAL A 255 -7.15 9.78 -16.51
CA VAL A 255 -7.25 10.09 -15.08
C VAL A 255 -5.95 10.70 -14.59
N ASP A 256 -4.77 10.19 -14.97
CA ASP A 256 -3.49 10.76 -14.56
C ASP A 256 -3.30 12.19 -15.11
N ARG A 257 -3.64 12.43 -16.38
CA ARG A 257 -3.58 13.79 -16.96
C ARG A 257 -4.53 14.75 -16.26
N GLY A 258 -5.75 14.32 -15.95
CA GLY A 258 -6.71 15.11 -15.19
C GLY A 258 -6.23 15.36 -13.75
N LEU A 259 -5.73 14.32 -13.08
CA LEU A 259 -5.19 14.39 -11.74
C LEU A 259 -3.95 15.30 -11.69
N ARG A 260 -3.07 15.28 -12.69
CA ARG A 260 -1.92 16.18 -12.78
C ARG A 260 -2.31 17.65 -12.76
N LEU A 261 -3.39 18.01 -13.47
CA LEU A 261 -3.91 19.37 -13.50
C LEU A 261 -4.59 19.74 -12.18
N ALA A 262 -5.24 18.79 -11.54
CA ALA A 262 -5.92 18.97 -10.27
C ALA A 262 -4.98 18.87 -9.04
N ASP A 263 -3.82 18.23 -9.15
CA ASP A 263 -2.93 17.86 -8.04
C ASP A 263 -2.51 19.08 -7.19
N PRO A 264 -2.12 20.24 -7.76
CA PRO A 264 -1.80 21.42 -6.97
C PRO A 264 -2.99 21.95 -6.17
N LEU A 265 -4.21 21.82 -6.70
CA LEU A 265 -5.46 22.19 -6.02
C LEU A 265 -5.82 21.16 -4.94
N LEU A 266 -5.77 19.87 -5.26
CA LEU A 266 -6.06 18.77 -4.33
C LEU A 266 -5.10 18.75 -3.13
N ARG A 267 -3.82 19.06 -3.36
CA ARG A 267 -2.82 19.20 -2.27
C ARG A 267 -3.06 20.45 -1.41
N ARG A 268 -3.60 21.53 -1.98
CA ARG A 268 -3.97 22.76 -1.23
C ARG A 268 -5.28 22.61 -0.45
N THR A 269 -6.22 21.84 -0.98
CA THR A 269 -7.49 21.51 -0.30
C THR A 269 -7.35 20.31 0.63
N ARG A 270 -6.13 19.81 0.85
CA ARG A 270 -5.80 18.81 1.87
C ARG A 270 -6.53 19.19 3.14
N ALA A 271 -7.48 18.35 3.55
CA ALA A 271 -8.18 18.56 4.79
C ALA A 271 -7.11 18.68 5.88
N ALA A 272 -7.09 19.81 6.60
CA ALA A 272 -6.12 20.02 7.66
C ALA A 272 -6.14 18.80 8.59
N ALA A 273 -4.94 18.23 8.77
CA ALA A 273 -4.73 16.96 9.47
C ALA A 273 -5.11 17.02 10.95
#